data_AF-A0A2E2V7F4-F1
#
_entry.id   AF-A0A2E2V7F4-F1
#
_cell.length_a   1.000
_cell.length_b   1.000
_cell.length_c   1.000
_cell.angle_alpha   90.00
_cell.angle_beta   90.00
_cell.angle_gamma   90.00
#
_symmetry.space_group_name_H-M   'P 1'
#
loop_
_entity.id
_entity.type
_entity.pdbx_description
1 polymer ?
#
loop_
_entity_poly.entity_id
_entity_poly.type
_entity_poly.pdbx_seq_one_letter_code
_entity_poly.pdbx_strand_id
1 'polypeptide(L)'
;MRDFPKKIIAKTNSSGEKLTPISFLVSHATVLQLALLVFVLDQFTKYVVRESLPYRYSFPDQGFLRFTHTHNTGSAFGILQGQNFPLIFVAIIGIMVLLIIYFTQPKPNKWLSVSIGLQIGGAIGNLCDRLHQGWVTDFLDVGPWPVFNIADSSIVVGLILLCWLFMRASPNVSEEKIPPAQHDGDNFKSTGHCTLCDAEMIVTADGSICNECRSQSRC
;
A
#
# COMPACT_ATOMS: atom_id res chain seq x y z
N MET A 1 -1.46 -11.99 -37.46
CA MET A 1 -1.18 -11.68 -36.04
C MET A 1 -1.10 -10.17 -35.91
N ARG A 2 -1.95 -9.54 -35.10
CA ARG A 2 -1.94 -8.09 -34.89
C ARG A 2 -0.92 -7.76 -33.80
N ASP A 3 0.17 -7.11 -34.18
CA ASP A 3 1.14 -6.54 -33.24
C ASP A 3 0.49 -5.37 -32.48
N PHE A 4 0.30 -5.56 -31.18
CA PHE A 4 -0.05 -4.47 -30.28
C PHE A 4 1.21 -3.64 -30.00
N PRO A 5 1.24 -2.32 -30.28
CA PRO A 5 2.36 -1.50 -29.88
C PRO A 5 2.39 -1.40 -28.35
N LYS A 6 3.41 -2.01 -27.73
CA LYS A 6 3.76 -1.81 -26.32
C LYS A 6 4.25 -0.35 -26.15
N LYS A 7 3.34 0.60 -26.00
CA LYS A 7 3.69 1.92 -25.45
C LYS A 7 3.99 1.74 -23.96
N ILE A 8 5.26 1.51 -23.65
CA ILE A 8 5.79 1.71 -22.30
C ILE A 8 5.67 3.22 -22.05
N ILE A 9 4.64 3.61 -21.29
CA ILE A 9 4.45 5.01 -20.89
C ILE A 9 5.57 5.33 -19.90
N ALA A 10 6.64 5.96 -20.39
CA ALA A 10 7.67 6.51 -19.54
C ALA A 10 7.05 7.63 -18.68
N LYS A 11 7.15 7.53 -17.35
CA LYS A 11 6.73 8.61 -16.45
C LYS A 11 7.63 9.83 -16.71
N THR A 12 7.03 10.91 -17.21
CA THR A 12 7.67 12.21 -17.40
C THR A 12 7.34 13.13 -16.22
N ASN A 13 8.22 14.07 -15.91
CA ASN A 13 7.91 15.14 -14.93
C ASN A 13 6.89 16.13 -15.52
N SER A 14 6.47 17.14 -14.73
CA SER A 14 5.55 18.21 -15.17
C SER A 14 6.04 19.02 -16.38
N SER A 15 7.31 18.85 -16.77
CA SER A 15 7.98 19.53 -17.87
C SER A 15 8.17 18.64 -19.11
N GLY A 16 7.69 17.39 -19.08
CA GLY A 16 7.81 16.45 -20.21
C GLY A 16 9.15 15.71 -20.31
N GLU A 17 10.07 15.92 -19.37
CA GLU A 17 11.37 15.22 -19.36
C GLU A 17 11.22 13.82 -18.75
N LYS A 18 11.90 12.83 -19.35
CA LYS A 18 11.99 11.48 -18.77
C LYS A 18 12.58 11.59 -17.37
N LEU A 19 11.90 11.03 -16.37
CA LEU A 19 12.45 10.93 -15.03
C LEU A 19 13.77 10.15 -15.11
N THR A 20 14.88 10.81 -14.75
CA THR A 20 16.16 10.12 -14.57
C THR A 20 16.04 9.16 -13.38
N PRO A 21 16.77 8.03 -13.35
CA PRO A 21 16.77 7.11 -12.21
C PRO A 21 16.99 7.81 -10.86
N ILE A 22 17.84 8.84 -10.85
CA ILE A 22 18.13 9.66 -9.66
C ILE A 22 16.89 10.45 -9.21
N SER A 23 16.18 11.12 -10.13
CA SER A 23 14.96 11.88 -9.78
C SER A 23 13.85 10.98 -9.23
N PHE A 24 13.75 9.75 -9.73
CA PHE A 24 12.85 8.74 -9.19
C PHE A 24 13.25 8.33 -7.77
N LEU A 25 14.52 8.00 -7.54
CA LEU A 25 15.03 7.63 -6.21
C LEU A 25 14.81 8.74 -5.18
N VAL A 26 15.11 10.00 -5.54
CA VAL A 26 14.89 11.15 -4.65
C VAL A 26 13.41 11.31 -4.30
N SER A 27 12.51 11.13 -5.27
CA SER A 27 11.06 11.25 -5.05
C SER A 27 10.50 10.14 -4.15
N HIS A 28 11.21 9.02 -4.01
CA HIS A 28 10.80 7.84 -3.25
C HIS A 28 11.72 7.54 -2.07
N ALA A 29 12.64 8.47 -1.76
CA ALA A 29 13.74 8.25 -0.82
C ALA A 29 13.24 7.83 0.56
N THR A 30 12.16 8.46 1.06
CA THR A 30 11.57 8.14 2.37
C THR A 30 11.17 6.67 2.48
N VAL A 31 10.51 6.11 1.46
CA VAL A 31 10.08 4.70 1.46
C VAL A 31 11.31 3.80 1.48
N LEU A 32 12.28 4.07 0.60
CA LEU A 32 13.48 3.25 0.45
C LEU A 32 14.35 3.29 1.71
N GLN A 33 14.55 4.47 2.29
CA GLN A 33 15.35 4.67 3.50
C GLN A 33 14.72 3.97 4.70
N LEU A 34 13.40 4.12 4.91
CA LEU A 34 12.72 3.46 6.02
C LEU A 34 12.65 1.95 5.83
N ALA A 35 12.34 1.48 4.63
CA ALA A 35 12.33 0.05 4.35
C ALA A 35 13.71 -0.58 4.60
N LEU A 36 14.78 0.07 4.13
CA LEU A 36 16.16 -0.37 4.38
C LEU A 36 16.52 -0.33 5.86
N LEU A 37 16.19 0.76 6.56
CA LEU A 37 16.46 0.91 7.99
C LEU A 37 15.78 -0.20 8.80
N VAL A 38 14.48 -0.42 8.59
CA VAL A 38 13.72 -1.47 9.26
C VAL A 38 14.30 -2.84 8.96
N PHE A 39 14.59 -3.12 7.69
CA PHE A 39 15.17 -4.40 7.27
C PHE A 39 16.51 -4.65 7.97
N VAL A 40 17.41 -3.66 7.98
CA VAL A 40 18.73 -3.79 8.63
C VAL A 40 18.58 -3.99 10.13
N LEU A 41 17.71 -3.22 10.79
CA LEU A 41 17.48 -3.35 12.23
C LEU A 41 16.87 -4.72 12.59
N ASP A 42 15.91 -5.19 11.81
CA ASP A 42 15.29 -6.52 11.99
C ASP A 42 16.33 -7.63 11.83
N GLN A 43 17.06 -7.66 10.73
CA GLN A 43 18.05 -8.70 10.46
C GLN A 43 19.21 -8.66 11.47
N PHE A 44 19.65 -7.47 11.86
CA PHE A 44 20.69 -7.30 12.87
C PHE A 44 20.24 -7.83 14.24
N THR A 45 19.04 -7.46 14.70
CA THR A 45 18.53 -7.92 16.00
C THR A 45 18.27 -9.42 16.02
N LYS A 46 17.74 -10.00 14.94
CA LYS A 46 17.60 -11.45 14.78
C LYS A 46 18.93 -12.18 14.77
N TYR A 47 19.95 -11.60 14.12
CA TYR A 47 21.31 -12.14 14.17
C TYR A 47 21.86 -12.14 15.60
N VAL A 48 21.77 -11.02 16.32
CA VAL A 48 22.22 -10.92 17.71
C VAL A 48 21.56 -11.99 18.59
N VAL A 49 20.25 -12.20 18.47
CA VAL A 49 19.53 -13.22 19.25
C VAL A 49 20.00 -14.64 18.91
N ARG A 50 20.14 -14.96 17.62
CA ARG A 50 20.60 -16.29 17.19
C ARG A 50 21.99 -16.64 17.71
N GLU A 51 22.88 -15.65 17.80
CA GLU A 51 24.25 -15.83 18.30
C GLU A 51 24.35 -15.78 19.82
N SER A 52 23.47 -15.02 20.49
CA SER A 52 23.58 -14.75 21.94
C SER A 52 22.74 -15.69 22.81
N LEU A 53 21.67 -16.28 22.27
CA LEU A 53 20.74 -17.11 23.03
C LEU A 53 20.56 -18.49 22.39
N PRO A 54 20.68 -19.59 23.15
CA PRO A 54 20.30 -20.90 22.64
C PRO A 54 18.81 -20.96 22.29
N TYR A 55 18.45 -21.80 21.33
CA TYR A 55 17.05 -22.00 20.96
C TYR A 55 16.19 -22.39 22.17
N ARG A 56 15.03 -21.73 22.32
CA ARG A 56 14.06 -21.83 23.44
C ARG A 56 14.55 -21.32 24.80
N TYR A 57 15.65 -20.57 24.84
CA TYR A 57 16.07 -19.87 26.04
C TYR A 57 15.59 -18.42 26.04
N SER A 58 15.35 -17.90 27.24
CA SER A 58 14.94 -16.51 27.49
C SER A 58 16.00 -15.77 28.30
N PHE A 59 16.20 -14.49 27.99
CA PHE A 59 16.98 -13.57 28.81
C PHE A 59 16.24 -12.23 29.03
N PRO A 60 16.04 -11.80 30.28
CA PRO A 60 16.14 -12.60 31.49
C PRO A 60 15.21 -13.83 31.42
N ASP A 61 15.47 -14.84 32.25
CA ASP A 61 14.68 -16.06 32.31
C ASP A 61 13.27 -15.80 32.89
N GLN A 62 13.14 -14.78 33.72
CA GLN A 62 11.89 -14.34 34.34
C GLN A 62 11.60 -12.85 34.11
N GLY A 63 10.34 -12.46 34.27
CA GLY A 63 9.89 -11.08 34.16
C GLY A 63 8.88 -10.86 33.03
N PHE A 64 8.38 -9.62 32.95
CA PHE A 64 7.33 -9.25 31.98
C PHE A 64 7.87 -9.03 30.57
N LEU A 65 9.09 -8.50 30.42
CA LEU A 65 9.76 -8.28 29.15
C LEU A 65 11.02 -9.14 29.10
N ARG A 66 11.10 -10.01 28.10
CA ARG A 66 12.21 -10.95 27.90
C ARG A 66 12.62 -10.98 26.43
N PHE A 67 13.82 -11.47 26.19
CA PHE A 67 14.31 -11.86 24.87
C PHE A 67 14.30 -13.38 24.79
N THR A 68 13.35 -13.96 24.04
CA THR A 68 13.17 -15.42 23.95
C THR A 68 13.48 -15.92 22.56
N HIS A 69 14.53 -16.72 22.38
CA HIS A 69 14.87 -17.21 21.04
C HIS A 69 13.88 -18.29 20.58
N THR A 70 12.95 -17.94 19.69
CA THR A 70 11.96 -18.87 19.14
C THR A 70 11.91 -18.85 17.62
N HIS A 71 11.43 -19.96 17.05
CA HIS A 71 11.26 -20.15 15.61
C HIS A 71 9.78 -20.17 15.28
N ASN A 72 9.35 -19.25 14.44
CA ASN A 72 7.98 -19.16 13.99
C ASN A 72 7.84 -19.74 12.57
N THR A 73 7.27 -20.94 12.50
CA THR A 73 6.98 -21.66 11.26
C THR A 73 5.59 -21.38 10.71
N GLY A 74 4.81 -20.51 11.37
CA GLY A 74 3.45 -20.13 10.97
C GLY A 74 3.33 -18.63 10.69
N SER A 75 2.09 -18.14 10.63
CA SER A 75 1.77 -16.72 10.79
C SER A 75 1.32 -16.43 12.23
N ALA A 76 0.93 -15.17 12.49
CA ALA A 76 0.37 -14.76 13.77
C ALA A 76 -0.70 -15.76 14.27
N PHE A 77 -0.69 -16.02 15.58
CA PHE A 77 -1.60 -16.96 16.25
C PHE A 77 -1.50 -18.43 15.79
N GLY A 78 -0.41 -18.82 15.12
CA GLY A 78 -0.19 -20.22 14.74
C GLY A 78 -1.03 -20.70 13.56
N ILE A 79 -1.55 -19.79 12.74
CA ILE A 79 -2.21 -20.16 11.48
C ILE A 79 -1.11 -20.63 10.49
N LEU A 80 -1.41 -21.64 9.67
CA LEU A 80 -0.50 -22.20 8.66
C LEU A 80 0.86 -22.71 9.21
N GLN A 81 0.89 -23.31 10.41
CA GLN A 81 2.13 -23.89 10.94
C GLN A 81 2.74 -24.92 9.99
N GLY A 82 4.06 -24.84 9.80
CA GLY A 82 4.82 -25.74 8.93
C GLY A 82 4.59 -25.50 7.43
N GLN A 83 3.77 -24.52 7.04
CA GLN A 83 3.47 -24.20 5.65
C GLN A 83 4.16 -22.89 5.25
N ASN A 84 5.46 -22.98 4.98
CA ASN A 84 6.25 -21.79 4.63
C ASN A 84 5.87 -21.21 3.25
N PHE A 85 5.52 -22.05 2.28
CA PHE A 85 5.22 -21.60 0.91
C PHE A 85 4.00 -20.65 0.82
N PRO A 86 2.84 -20.96 1.42
CA PRO A 86 1.72 -20.00 1.50
C PRO A 86 2.11 -18.67 2.15
N LEU A 87 2.93 -18.69 3.20
CA LEU A 87 3.34 -17.47 3.92
C LEU A 87 4.25 -16.58 3.07
N ILE A 88 5.19 -17.18 2.34
CA ILE A 88 6.01 -16.48 1.34
C ILE A 88 5.12 -15.82 0.30
N PHE A 89 4.14 -16.56 -0.23
CA PHE A 89 3.23 -16.05 -1.26
C PHE A 89 2.38 -14.87 -0.75
N VAL A 90 1.82 -14.97 0.46
CA VAL A 90 1.06 -13.89 1.11
C VAL A 90 1.94 -12.66 1.33
N ALA A 91 3.19 -12.83 1.79
CA ALA A 91 4.11 -11.71 1.98
C ALA A 91 4.41 -10.97 0.66
N ILE A 92 4.66 -11.71 -0.43
CA ILE A 92 4.89 -11.13 -1.76
C ILE A 92 3.65 -10.37 -2.23
N ILE A 93 2.45 -10.97 -2.12
CA ILE A 93 1.20 -10.29 -2.47
C ILE A 93 1.01 -9.02 -1.65
N GLY A 94 1.24 -9.08 -0.33
CA GLY A 94 1.12 -7.92 0.55
C GLY A 94 2.03 -6.77 0.11
N ILE A 95 3.31 -7.06 -0.18
CA ILE A 95 4.26 -6.07 -0.72
C ILE A 95 3.74 -5.49 -2.04
N MET A 96 3.25 -6.32 -2.97
CA MET A 96 2.71 -5.85 -4.25
C MET A 96 1.50 -4.94 -4.07
N VAL A 97 0.57 -5.27 -3.17
CA VAL A 97 -0.60 -4.44 -2.85
C VAL A 97 -0.15 -3.08 -2.28
N LEU A 98 0.81 -3.06 -1.36
CA LEU A 98 1.35 -1.83 -0.79
C LEU A 98 2.00 -0.93 -1.86
N LEU A 99 2.76 -1.53 -2.80
CA LEU A 99 3.35 -0.81 -3.92
C LEU A 99 2.28 -0.26 -4.87
N ILE A 100 1.23 -1.02 -5.16
CA ILE A 100 0.09 -0.55 -5.97
C ILE A 100 -0.60 0.64 -5.29
N ILE A 101 -0.91 0.53 -4.00
CA ILE A 101 -1.50 1.62 -3.22
C ILE A 101 -0.62 2.87 -3.32
N TYR A 102 0.69 2.72 -3.13
CA TYR A 102 1.64 3.83 -3.16
C TYR A 102 1.73 4.49 -4.54
N PHE A 103 1.94 3.72 -5.60
CA PHE A 103 2.20 4.24 -6.95
C PHE A 103 0.95 4.71 -7.70
N THR A 104 -0.25 4.36 -7.21
CA THR A 104 -1.52 4.89 -7.73
C THR A 104 -1.84 6.28 -7.17
N GLN A 105 -1.15 6.73 -6.11
CA GLN A 105 -1.33 8.10 -5.61
C GLN A 105 -0.56 9.10 -6.48
N PRO A 106 -1.21 10.13 -7.04
CA PRO A 106 -0.54 11.14 -7.86
C PRO A 106 0.53 11.93 -7.09
N LYS A 107 0.27 12.18 -5.81
CA LYS A 107 1.18 12.85 -4.86
C LYS A 107 1.09 12.14 -3.52
N PRO A 108 1.85 11.05 -3.29
CA PRO A 108 1.82 10.36 -2.00
C PRO A 108 2.28 11.35 -0.92
N ASN A 109 1.47 11.51 0.12
CA ASN A 109 1.85 12.35 1.25
C ASN A 109 3.01 11.69 2.04
N LYS A 110 3.77 12.48 2.80
CA LYS A 110 4.94 11.97 3.55
C LYS A 110 4.56 10.84 4.52
N TRP A 111 3.38 10.91 5.14
CA TRP A 111 2.91 9.91 6.10
C TRP A 111 2.59 8.57 5.44
N LEU A 112 2.08 8.58 4.20
CA LEU A 112 1.87 7.38 3.39
C LEU A 112 3.22 6.77 3.05
N SER A 113 4.21 7.57 2.65
CA SER A 113 5.57 7.07 2.41
C SER A 113 6.18 6.43 3.67
N VAL A 114 5.96 7.00 4.85
CA VAL A 114 6.40 6.43 6.13
C VAL A 114 5.69 5.09 6.39
N SER A 115 4.37 5.07 6.29
CA SER A 115 3.55 3.88 6.51
C SER A 115 3.94 2.72 5.58
N ILE A 116 4.12 3.00 4.30
CA ILE A 116 4.50 2.00 3.29
C ILE A 116 5.95 1.54 3.50
N GLY A 117 6.88 2.46 3.81
CA GLY A 117 8.28 2.10 4.09
C GLY A 117 8.41 1.15 5.29
N LEU A 118 7.70 1.42 6.37
CA LEU A 118 7.67 0.57 7.57
C LEU A 118 7.15 -0.84 7.26
N GLN A 119 6.02 -0.94 6.54
CA GLN A 119 5.40 -2.23 6.22
C GLN A 119 6.25 -3.04 5.23
N ILE A 120 6.79 -2.40 4.18
CA ILE A 120 7.65 -3.09 3.21
C ILE A 120 8.94 -3.57 3.87
N GLY A 121 9.58 -2.74 4.69
CA GLY A 121 10.80 -3.14 5.41
C GLY A 121 10.58 -4.36 6.30
N GLY A 122 9.50 -4.36 7.08
CA GLY A 122 9.16 -5.50 7.94
C GLY A 122 8.77 -6.75 7.14
N ALA A 123 7.97 -6.60 6.08
CA ALA A 123 7.58 -7.71 5.22
C ALA A 123 8.79 -8.37 4.56
N ILE A 124 9.76 -7.57 4.07
CA ILE A 124 11.01 -8.08 3.50
C ILE A 124 11.86 -8.78 4.56
N GLY A 125 11.98 -8.25 5.77
CA GLY A 125 12.73 -8.90 6.86
C GLY A 125 12.21 -10.29 7.21
N ASN A 126 10.89 -10.41 7.38
CA ASN A 126 10.26 -11.70 7.64
C ASN A 126 10.24 -12.65 6.43
N LEU A 127 10.18 -12.12 5.21
CA LEU A 127 10.31 -12.92 3.98
C LEU A 127 11.74 -13.45 3.81
N CYS A 128 12.75 -12.64 4.15
CA CYS A 128 14.16 -13.01 4.11
C CYS A 128 14.42 -14.25 4.97
N ASP A 129 13.99 -14.25 6.24
CA ASP A 129 14.15 -15.42 7.11
C ASP A 129 13.47 -16.67 6.53
N ARG A 130 12.23 -16.52 6.05
CA ARG A 130 11.48 -17.63 5.45
C ARG A 130 12.19 -18.25 4.24
N LEU A 131 12.84 -17.44 3.42
CA LEU A 131 13.58 -17.92 2.24
C LEU A 131 14.91 -18.58 2.61
N HIS A 132 15.63 -18.07 3.61
CA HIS A 132 16.96 -18.58 3.96
C HIS A 132 16.94 -19.77 4.92
N GLN A 133 16.08 -19.74 5.94
CA GLN A 133 16.06 -20.75 7.01
C GLN A 133 14.73 -21.51 7.07
N GLY A 134 13.63 -20.97 6.52
CA GLY A 134 12.34 -21.67 6.48
C GLY A 134 11.38 -21.32 7.62
N TRP A 135 11.81 -20.46 8.55
CA TRP A 135 11.02 -19.93 9.66
C TRP A 135 11.46 -18.51 10.00
N VAL A 136 10.64 -17.76 10.70
CA VAL A 136 11.01 -16.42 11.20
C VAL A 136 11.62 -16.53 12.60
N THR A 137 12.66 -15.74 12.88
CA THR A 137 13.24 -15.65 14.23
C THR A 137 12.45 -14.62 15.03
N ASP A 138 11.71 -15.05 16.05
CA ASP A 138 11.01 -14.16 16.97
C ASP A 138 11.75 -14.10 18.31
N PHE A 139 11.70 -12.95 18.96
CA PHE A 139 12.49 -12.73 20.17
C PHE A 139 11.93 -11.76 21.21
N LEU A 140 11.06 -10.82 20.86
CA LEU A 140 10.43 -9.91 21.82
C LEU A 140 9.27 -10.64 22.50
N ASP A 141 9.45 -10.95 23.79
CA ASP A 141 8.51 -11.72 24.61
C ASP A 141 7.95 -10.81 25.71
N VAL A 142 6.64 -10.53 25.63
CA VAL A 142 5.96 -9.54 26.48
C VAL A 142 4.74 -10.18 27.15
N GLY A 143 4.96 -10.71 28.36
CA GLY A 143 3.92 -11.34 29.17
C GLY A 143 3.13 -12.42 28.38
N PRO A 144 1.79 -12.33 28.29
CA PRO A 144 0.97 -13.32 27.59
C PRO A 144 0.91 -13.11 26.06
N TRP A 145 1.54 -12.05 25.53
CA TRP A 145 1.48 -11.74 24.10
C TRP A 145 2.37 -12.69 23.29
N PRO A 146 1.96 -13.12 22.08
CA PRO A 146 2.81 -13.95 21.23
C PRO A 146 4.17 -13.30 20.97
N VAL A 147 5.26 -14.06 21.06
CA VAL A 147 6.61 -13.56 20.79
C VAL A 147 6.67 -13.03 19.36
N PHE A 148 7.30 -11.87 19.17
CA PHE A 148 7.35 -11.15 17.89
C PHE A 148 8.75 -10.57 17.64
N ASN A 149 8.92 -9.84 16.55
CA ASN A 149 10.19 -9.20 16.20
C ASN A 149 10.01 -7.73 15.74
N ILE A 150 11.11 -7.11 15.30
CA ILE A 150 11.11 -5.72 14.83
C ILE A 150 10.33 -5.58 13.52
N ALA A 151 10.44 -6.55 12.60
CA ALA A 151 9.62 -6.58 11.39
C ALA A 151 8.12 -6.58 11.70
N ASP A 152 7.64 -7.39 12.64
CA ASP A 152 6.21 -7.42 13.03
C ASP A 152 5.77 -6.08 13.62
N SER A 153 6.57 -5.52 14.52
CA SER A 153 6.32 -4.20 15.12
C SER A 153 6.19 -3.12 14.05
N SER A 154 7.10 -3.12 13.08
CA SER A 154 7.10 -2.16 11.97
C SER A 154 5.86 -2.30 11.08
N ILE A 155 5.45 -3.53 10.78
CA ILE A 155 4.22 -3.79 10.01
C ILE A 155 3.01 -3.25 10.75
N VAL A 156 2.87 -3.54 12.05
CA VAL A 156 1.73 -3.09 12.86
C VAL A 156 1.68 -1.56 12.95
N VAL A 157 2.80 -0.89 13.24
CA VAL A 157 2.86 0.58 13.31
C VAL A 157 2.52 1.20 11.96
N GLY A 158 3.07 0.66 10.86
CA GLY A 158 2.78 1.13 9.52
C GLY A 158 1.32 0.93 9.12
N LEU A 159 0.69 -0.19 9.51
CA LEU A 159 -0.73 -0.47 9.30
C LEU A 159 -1.62 0.51 10.08
N ILE A 160 -1.33 0.76 11.36
CA ILE A 160 -2.06 1.74 12.17
C ILE A 160 -2.00 3.13 11.52
N LEU A 161 -0.82 3.54 11.06
CA LEU A 161 -0.65 4.81 10.36
C LEU A 161 -1.43 4.85 9.04
N LEU A 162 -1.46 3.75 8.28
CA LEU A 162 -2.23 3.65 7.04
C LEU A 162 -3.74 3.82 7.29
N CYS A 163 -4.26 3.09 8.27
CA CYS A 163 -5.67 3.17 8.67
C CYS A 163 -6.04 4.58 9.12
N TRP A 164 -5.18 5.21 9.93
CA TRP A 164 -5.39 6.59 10.38
C TRP A 164 -5.43 7.59 9.21
N LEU A 165 -4.58 7.42 8.20
CA LEU A 165 -4.62 8.24 6.99
C LEU A 165 -5.91 8.06 6.20
N PHE A 166 -6.39 6.83 6.06
CA PHE A 166 -7.66 6.56 5.38
C PHE A 166 -8.86 7.13 6.14
N MET A 167 -8.86 7.06 7.47
CA MET A 167 -9.92 7.65 8.29
C MET A 167 -9.95 9.19 8.20
N ARG A 168 -8.80 9.83 7.96
CA ARG A 168 -8.69 11.28 7.77
C ARG A 168 -8.90 11.74 6.34
N ALA A 169 -8.92 10.83 5.37
CA ALA A 169 -9.27 11.15 4.01
C ALA A 169 -10.78 11.42 3.94
N SER A 170 -11.19 12.65 4.26
CA SER A 170 -12.53 13.11 3.91
C SER A 170 -12.67 12.98 2.39
N PRO A 171 -13.75 12.37 1.87
CA PRO A 171 -14.07 12.55 0.48
C PRO A 171 -14.32 14.05 0.30
N ASN A 172 -13.34 14.77 -0.22
CA ASN A 172 -13.60 16.07 -0.82
C ASN A 172 -14.41 15.75 -2.09
N VAL A 173 -15.70 15.47 -1.90
CA VAL A 173 -16.68 15.84 -2.90
C VAL A 173 -16.64 17.35 -2.86
N SER A 174 -15.69 17.93 -3.61
CA SER A 174 -15.89 19.27 -4.10
C SER A 174 -17.21 19.18 -4.84
N GLU A 175 -18.28 19.63 -4.20
CA GLU A 175 -19.40 20.21 -4.92
C GLU A 175 -18.75 21.22 -5.86
N GLU A 176 -18.47 20.77 -7.08
CA GLU A 176 -18.26 21.68 -8.17
C GLU A 176 -19.57 22.45 -8.21
N LYS A 177 -19.56 23.64 -7.57
CA LYS A 177 -20.65 24.60 -7.66
C LYS A 177 -20.79 24.87 -9.14
N ILE A 178 -21.69 24.13 -9.78
CA ILE A 178 -22.21 24.48 -11.08
C ILE A 178 -22.67 25.92 -10.88
N PRO A 179 -22.05 26.92 -11.53
CA PRO A 179 -22.54 28.29 -11.42
C PRO A 179 -24.04 28.25 -11.72
N PRO A 180 -24.88 28.93 -10.93
CA PRO A 180 -26.33 28.90 -11.14
C PRO A 180 -26.58 29.17 -12.62
N ALA A 181 -27.27 28.24 -13.28
CA ALA A 181 -27.56 28.33 -14.69
C ALA A 181 -28.11 29.73 -14.95
N GLN A 182 -27.41 30.50 -15.77
CA GLN A 182 -27.95 31.74 -16.29
C GLN A 182 -29.15 31.32 -17.13
N HIS A 183 -30.35 31.54 -16.58
CA HIS A 183 -31.59 31.46 -17.32
C HIS A 183 -31.63 32.67 -18.27
N ASP A 184 -30.81 32.62 -19.31
CA ASP A 184 -31.13 33.33 -20.53
C ASP A 184 -32.23 32.50 -21.21
N GLY A 185 -33.40 33.11 -21.32
CA GLY A 185 -34.66 32.48 -21.67
C GLY A 185 -34.73 32.03 -23.12
N ASP A 186 -33.90 31.07 -23.52
CA ASP A 186 -33.98 30.43 -24.82
C ASP A 186 -34.27 28.94 -24.69
N ASN A 187 -35.42 28.57 -25.29
CA ASN A 187 -35.96 27.24 -25.49
C ASN A 187 -34.89 26.15 -25.68
N PHE A 188 -34.60 25.42 -24.61
CA PHE A 188 -33.75 24.25 -24.67
C PHE A 188 -34.59 23.03 -25.12
N LYS A 189 -34.63 22.76 -26.43
CA LYS A 189 -35.36 21.60 -27.00
C LYS A 189 -34.61 20.30 -26.66
N SER A 190 -35.27 19.37 -25.96
CA SER A 190 -34.76 18.01 -25.77
C SER A 190 -34.69 17.28 -27.12
N THR A 191 -33.57 16.61 -27.40
CA THR A 191 -33.32 15.95 -28.71
C THR A 191 -33.35 14.43 -28.66
N GLY A 192 -33.98 13.82 -27.66
CA GLY A 192 -34.20 12.37 -27.60
C GLY A 192 -33.93 11.73 -26.23
N HIS A 193 -34.06 10.40 -26.19
CA HIS A 193 -33.87 9.58 -24.99
C HIS A 193 -32.52 8.85 -25.06
N CYS A 194 -31.91 8.62 -23.89
CA CYS A 194 -30.62 7.96 -23.77
C CYS A 194 -30.73 6.46 -24.06
N THR A 195 -29.95 5.93 -24.99
CA THR A 195 -29.99 4.48 -25.32
C THR A 195 -29.52 3.54 -24.20
N LEU A 196 -28.92 4.08 -23.13
CA LEU A 196 -28.42 3.32 -21.98
C LEU A 196 -29.42 3.23 -20.83
N CYS A 197 -30.24 4.26 -20.62
CA CYS A 197 -31.13 4.36 -19.45
C CYS A 197 -32.51 4.96 -19.76
N ASP A 198 -32.78 5.26 -21.03
CA ASP A 198 -34.01 5.87 -21.54
C ASP A 198 -34.39 7.22 -20.93
N ALA A 199 -33.49 7.85 -20.16
CA ALA A 199 -33.70 9.18 -19.61
C ALA A 199 -33.47 10.29 -20.66
N GLU A 200 -34.05 11.47 -20.42
CA GLU A 200 -33.93 12.62 -21.32
C GLU A 200 -32.48 13.08 -21.51
N MET A 201 -32.15 13.43 -22.76
CA MET A 201 -30.87 14.03 -23.13
C MET A 201 -30.98 15.55 -23.11
N ILE A 202 -30.02 16.19 -22.46
CA ILE A 202 -29.86 17.64 -22.39
C ILE A 202 -28.74 18.03 -23.35
N VAL A 203 -28.97 18.94 -24.30
CA VAL A 203 -27.90 19.48 -25.15
C VAL A 203 -27.14 20.55 -24.38
N THR A 204 -25.83 20.47 -24.53
CA THR A 204 -24.82 21.34 -23.95
C THR A 204 -24.00 21.92 -25.11
N ALA A 205 -23.14 22.90 -24.83
CA ALA A 205 -22.28 23.50 -25.85
C ALA A 205 -21.41 22.47 -26.60
N ASP A 206 -21.10 21.34 -25.96
CA ASP A 206 -20.17 20.31 -26.47
C ASP A 206 -20.88 19.04 -27.01
N GLY A 207 -22.21 19.05 -27.14
CA GLY A 207 -23.03 17.91 -27.56
C GLY A 207 -24.16 17.59 -26.58
N SER A 208 -24.70 16.37 -26.58
CA SER A 208 -25.81 15.99 -25.69
C SER A 208 -25.34 15.10 -24.54
N ILE A 209 -25.80 15.38 -23.31
CA ILE A 209 -25.53 14.59 -22.11
C ILE A 209 -26.82 14.08 -21.48
N CYS A 210 -26.83 12.82 -21.06
CA CYS A 210 -27.95 12.26 -20.32
C CYS A 210 -28.01 12.85 -18.90
N ASN A 211 -29.20 13.24 -18.44
CA ASN A 211 -29.36 13.81 -17.09
C ASN A 211 -29.13 12.79 -15.96
N GLU A 212 -29.31 11.49 -16.24
CA GLU A 212 -29.27 10.45 -15.21
C GLU A 212 -27.95 9.68 -15.21
N CYS A 213 -27.54 9.15 -16.37
CA CYS A 213 -26.30 8.35 -16.47
C CYS A 213 -25.08 9.12 -16.97
N ARG A 214 -25.24 10.42 -17.31
CA ARG A 214 -24.18 11.30 -17.83
C ARG A 214 -23.47 10.79 -19.09
N SER A 215 -24.05 9.84 -19.82
CA SER A 215 -23.49 9.41 -21.11
C SER A 215 -23.55 10.57 -22.11
N GLN A 216 -22.47 10.76 -22.85
CA GLN A 216 -22.36 11.79 -23.88
C GLN A 216 -22.59 11.17 -25.25
N SER A 217 -23.49 11.77 -26.04
CA SER A 217 -23.56 11.53 -27.48
C SER A 217 -22.89 12.70 -28.19
N ARG A 218 -21.72 12.45 -28.79
CA ARG A 218 -21.13 13.40 -29.74
C ARG A 218 -21.95 13.30 -31.04
N CYS A 219 -22.48 14.42 -31.51
CA CYS A 219 -23.04 14.52 -32.85
C CYS A 219 -21.96 14.33 -33.92
#